data_AF-A0A7Y3TZS3-F1
#
_entry.id   AF-A0A7Y3TZS3-F1
#
_cell.length_a   1.000
_cell.length_b   1.000
_cell.length_c   1.000
_cell.angle_alpha   90.00
_cell.angle_beta   90.00
_cell.angle_gamma   90.00
#
_symmetry.space_group_name_H-M   'P 1'
#
loop_
_entity.id
_entity.type
_entity.pdbx_description
1 polymer ?
#
loop_
_entity_poly.entity_id
_entity_poly.type
_entity_poly.pdbx_seq_one_letter_code
_entity_poly.pdbx_strand_id
1 'polypeptide(L)' 'MEQLIGQAKRLVARGLNPDRKWLESSLDSYNDESYRVSLLVLEGSPAKGYIIANYGTGQVIAFDDDGKG' A
#
# COMPACT_ATOMS: atom_id res chain seq x y z
N MET A 1 -0.68 11.10 5.86
CA MET A 1 -0.82 9.72 5.38
C MET A 1 -0.57 9.59 3.88
N GLU A 2 -1.25 10.35 3.03
CA GLU A 2 -1.08 10.28 1.56
C GLU A 2 0.36 10.42 1.07
N GLN A 3 1.16 11.30 1.69
CA GLN A 3 2.59 11.45 1.37
C GLN A 3 3.39 10.16 1.62
N LEU A 4 3.12 9.47 2.74
CA LEU A 4 3.78 8.21 3.09
C LEU A 4 3.38 7.09 2.12
N ILE A 5 2.08 7.02 1.79
CA ILE A 5 1.58 6.07 0.78
C ILE A 5 2.23 6.36 -0.58
N GLY A 6 2.33 7.62 -0.99
CA GLY A 6 2.96 8.01 -2.25
C GLY A 6 4.46 7.71 -2.31
N GLN A 7 5.17 7.79 -1.17
CA GLN A 7 6.57 7.34 -1.07
C GLN A 7 6.67 5.82 -1.18
N ALA A 8 5.83 5.07 -0.46
CA ALA A 8 5.78 3.62 -0.53
C ALA A 8 5.45 3.10 -1.94
N LYS A 9 4.46 3.70 -2.62
CA LYS A 9 4.10 3.36 -4.01
C LYS A 9 5.29 3.54 -4.96
N ARG A 10 6.04 4.64 -4.82
CA ARG A 10 7.25 4.90 -5.64
C ARG A 10 8.37 3.90 -5.36
N LEU A 11 8.53 3.50 -4.10
CA LEU A 11 9.54 2.51 -3.70
C LEU A 11 9.23 1.13 -4.30
N VAL A 12 8.00 0.65 -4.11
CA VAL A 12 7.55 -0.67 -4.59
C VAL A 12 7.49 -0.73 -6.12
N ALA A 13 7.02 0.33 -6.78
CA ALA A 13 6.90 0.35 -8.24
C ALA A 13 8.23 0.62 -8.97
N ARG A 14 9.35 0.79 -8.25
CA ARG A 14 10.64 1.17 -8.83
C ARG A 14 11.14 0.07 -9.78
N GLY A 15 11.34 0.42 -11.05
CA GLY A 15 11.82 -0.51 -12.08
C GLY A 15 10.72 -1.40 -12.69
N LEU A 16 9.45 -1.19 -12.31
CA LEU A 16 8.30 -1.85 -12.91
C LEU A 16 7.63 -0.96 -13.96
N ASN A 17 6.75 -1.55 -14.78
CA ASN A 17 5.96 -0.80 -15.76
C ASN A 17 5.10 0.26 -15.05
N PRO A 18 5.21 1.56 -15.41
CA PRO A 18 4.43 2.64 -14.79
C PRO A 18 2.92 2.55 -15.01
N ASP A 19 2.47 1.79 -16.02
CA ASP A 19 1.04 1.62 -16.32
C ASP A 19 0.34 0.63 -15.37
N ARG A 20 1.10 -0.03 -14.48
CA ARG A 20 0.52 -0.93 -13.47
C ARG A 20 -0.38 -0.16 -12.51
N LYS A 21 -1.59 -0.67 -12.34
CA LYS A 21 -2.58 -0.12 -11.42
C LYS A 21 -2.37 -0.61 -9.99
N TRP A 22 -2.73 0.26 -9.05
CA TRP A 22 -2.89 -0.09 -7.65
C TRP A 22 -4.35 -0.48 -7.41
N LEU A 23 -4.55 -1.70 -6.93
CA LEU A 23 -5.83 -2.16 -6.40
C LEU A 23 -5.90 -1.76 -4.93
N GLU A 24 -7.03 -1.23 -4.47
CA GLU A 24 -7.16 -0.69 -3.12
C GLU A 24 -8.40 -1.24 -2.43
N SER A 25 -8.24 -1.59 -1.15
CA SER A 25 -9.34 -1.91 -0.25
C SER A 25 -9.07 -1.27 1.11
N SER A 26 -10.11 -0.68 1.70
CA SER A 26 -10.01 0.02 2.99
C SER A 26 -11.11 -0.44 3.93
N LEU A 27 -10.80 -0.49 5.23
CA LEU A 27 -11.74 -0.84 6.30
C LEU A 27 -11.54 0.09 7.49
N ASP A 28 -12.65 0.61 8.02
CA ASP A 28 -12.66 1.45 9.23
C ASP A 28 -12.99 0.60 10.45
N SER A 29 -12.02 0.44 11.36
CA SER A 29 -12.26 -0.29 12.60
C SER A 29 -13.18 0.52 13.51
N TYR A 30 -14.13 -0.14 14.18
CA TYR A 30 -15.08 0.49 15.09
C TYR A 30 -15.93 1.62 14.46
N ASN A 31 -16.08 1.64 13.13
CA ASN A 31 -16.73 2.71 12.37
C ASN A 31 -16.11 4.10 12.59
N ASP A 32 -14.80 4.16 12.87
CA ASP A 32 -14.06 5.40 13.08
C ASP A 32 -12.91 5.48 12.06
N GLU A 33 -12.94 6.53 11.22
CA GLU A 33 -11.96 6.75 10.15
C GLU A 33 -10.54 6.95 10.66
N SER A 34 -10.37 7.36 11.92
CA SER A 34 -9.04 7.46 12.53
C SER A 34 -8.39 6.08 12.71
N TYR A 35 -9.18 5.00 12.75
CA TYR A 35 -8.69 3.62 12.78
C TYR A 35 -8.79 2.91 11.42
N ARG A 36 -8.83 3.68 10.32
CA ARG A 36 -8.80 3.13 8.96
C ARG A 36 -7.53 2.32 8.71
N VAL A 37 -7.70 1.17 8.07
CA VAL A 37 -6.61 0.39 7.49
C VAL A 37 -6.87 0.24 6.00
N SER A 38 -5.89 0.60 5.18
CA SER A 38 -5.94 0.46 3.72
C SER A 38 -4.88 -0.52 3.25
N LEU A 39 -5.30 -1.49 2.44
CA LEU A 39 -4.44 -2.40 1.71
C LEU A 39 -4.40 -1.95 0.25
N LEU A 40 -3.19 -1.69 -0.26
CA LEU A 40 -2.96 -1.37 -1.65
C LEU A 40 -2.08 -2.45 -2.28
N VAL A 41 -2.51 -3.03 -3.39
CA VAL A 41 -1.80 -4.11 -4.09
C VAL A 41 -1.41 -3.64 -5.49
N LEU A 42 -0.14 -3.77 -5.84
CA LEU A 42 0.33 -3.49 -7.19
C LEU A 42 -0.02 -4.67 -8.11
N GLU A 43 -0.83 -4.43 -9.14
CA GLU A 43 -1.35 -5.49 -10.00
C GLU A 43 -0.25 -6.34 -10.67
N GLY A 44 -0.50 -7.64 -10.79
CA GLY A 44 0.40 -8.64 -11.37
C GLY A 44 0.02 -10.06 -10.94
N SER A 45 0.55 -11.08 -11.63
CA SER A 45 0.46 -12.48 -11.22
C SER A 45 1.86 -13.11 -11.16
N PRO A 46 2.44 -13.33 -9.97
CA PRO A 46 1.94 -12.88 -8.66
C PRO A 46 1.92 -11.34 -8.54
N ALA A 47 1.22 -10.83 -7.53
CA ALA A 47 1.18 -9.39 -7.22
C ALA A 47 2.60 -8.83 -7.04
N LYS A 48 2.86 -7.62 -7.56
CA LYS A 48 4.22 -7.06 -7.61
C LYS A 48 4.63 -6.24 -6.39
N GLY A 49 3.77 -6.23 -5.40
CA GLY A 49 4.01 -5.64 -4.10
C GLY A 49 2.71 -5.19 -3.46
N TYR A 50 2.79 -4.90 -2.17
CA TYR A 50 1.65 -4.48 -1.38
C TYR A 50 2.06 -3.44 -0.34
N ILE A 51 1.13 -2.58 0.00
CA ILE A 51 1.28 -1.51 0.98
C ILE A 51 0.14 -1.65 1.99
N ILE A 52 0.49 -1.63 3.27
CA ILE A 52 -0.46 -1.55 4.37
C ILE A 52 -0.33 -0.16 4.98
N ALA A 53 -1.39 0.63 4.91
CA ALA A 53 -1.47 1.94 5.56
C ALA A 53 -2.41 1.84 6.77
N ASN A 54 -1.89 2.06 7.97
CA ASN A 54 -2.63 2.06 9.21
C ASN A 54 -2.75 3.50 9.72
N TYR A 55 -3.95 4.08 9.60
CA TYR A 55 -4.22 5.48 9.92
C TYR A 55 -4.17 5.71 11.43
N GLY A 56 -4.58 4.73 12.25
CA GLY A 56 -4.60 4.85 13.71
C GLY A 56 -3.21 4.91 14.33
N THR A 57 -2.23 4.26 13.70
CA THR A 57 -0.82 4.33 14.12
C THR A 57 0.01 5.34 13.33
N GLY A 58 -0.54 5.90 12.25
CA GLY A 58 0.20 6.78 11.34
C GLY A 58 1.30 6.07 10.55
N GLN A 59 1.24 4.74 10.42
CA GLN A 59 2.29 3.92 9.79
C GLN A 59 1.91 3.45 8.39
N VAL A 60 2.93 3.33 7.53
CA VAL A 60 2.83 2.71 6.20
C VAL A 60 3.96 1.70 6.07
N ILE A 61 3.61 0.46 5.75
CA ILE A 61 4.56 -0.62 5.53
C ILE A 61 4.42 -1.06 4.07
N ALA A 62 5.54 -1.24 3.38
CA ALA A 62 5.58 -1.63 1.98
C ALA A 62 6.36 -2.95 1.84
N PHE A 63 5.92 -3.78 0.90
CA PHE A 63 6.54 -5.06 0.58
C PHE A 63 6.64 -5.18 -0.93
N ASP A 64 7.81 -5.54 -1.43
CA ASP A 64 8.03 -5.80 -2.86
C ASP A 64 7.86 -7.29 -3.23
N ASP A 65 7.92 -7.59 -4.53
CA ASP A 65 7.85 -8.95 -5.10
C ASP A 65 8.97 -9.88 -4.56
N ASP A 66 10.08 -9.32 -4.09
CA ASP A 66 11.20 -10.06 -3.51
C ASP A 66 11.03 -10.33 -1.99
N GLY A 67 9.92 -9.87 -1.40
CA GLY A 67 9.65 -10.00 0.03
C GLY A 67 10.56 -9.15 0.92
N LYS A 68 11.22 -8.13 0.36
CA LYS A 68 12.04 -7.18 1.12
C LYS A 68 11.18 -5.96 1.47
N GLY A 69 11.12 -5.68 2.77
CA GLY A 69 10.48 -4.50 3.37
C GLY A 69 11.52 -3.50 3.85
#